data_AF-A0A2N2HUB5-F1
#
_entry.id   AF-A0A2N2HUB5-F1
#
_cell.length_a   1.000
_cell.length_b   1.000
_cell.length_c   1.000
_cell.angle_alpha   90.00
_cell.angle_beta   90.00
_cell.angle_gamma   90.00
#
_symmetry.space_group_name_H-M   'P 1'
#
loop_
_entity.id
_entity.type
_entity.pdbx_description
1 polymer ?
#
loop_
_entity_poly.entity_id
_entity_poly.type
_entity_poly.pdbx_seq_one_letter_code
_entity_poly.pdbx_strand_id
1 'polypeptide(L)'
;NFATKLDEIDQIRRNLGKLEQQKAERTQRIGDLTQKTKQIETTIRALEQEMAARKQELADANTQLAVERDAEPAFIGKDAWRNRVADQEQHIENLRNTFAQREAVLNQMRIDMSAIGVQIQTEQSQSSLIDRWLADARSRERTLQTEAADLDKRLGAGRAIHTPSIADAEHVLAEYQNARMEILERIERIKTDIRRNKEENAHILARLKQIDDERKKMDGFVQSAQVAATQGFEEAMRQLAARRRAAVIHHVEEVLGELEKSLSSVDVVFVEPARSAMLKADEPTGSIAAAVREHADKVEPIVQGLFEELEPDLLQQDAMMGQVQREFCDVAPEACRNAWA
;
A
#
# COMPACT_ATOMS: atom_id res chain seq x y z
N ASN A 1 41.16 22.93 -42.09
CA ASN A 1 40.29 23.68 -43.03
C ASN A 1 39.52 24.71 -42.19
N PHE A 2 39.46 25.97 -42.58
CA PHE A 2 38.82 27.05 -41.80
C PHE A 2 37.29 26.87 -41.75
N ALA A 3 36.67 26.47 -42.87
CA ALA A 3 35.23 26.23 -42.95
C ALA A 3 34.77 25.13 -41.98
N THR A 4 35.53 24.04 -41.85
CA THR A 4 35.19 22.94 -40.92
C THR A 4 35.23 23.38 -39.47
N LYS A 5 36.14 24.31 -39.11
CA LYS A 5 36.23 24.86 -37.75
C LYS A 5 35.05 25.77 -37.42
N LEU A 6 34.56 26.54 -38.39
CA LEU A 6 33.34 27.34 -38.24
C LEU A 6 32.10 26.45 -38.07
N ASP A 7 31.98 25.38 -38.88
CA ASP A 7 30.89 24.41 -38.75
C ASP A 7 30.90 23.72 -37.36
N GLU A 8 32.08 23.35 -36.84
CA GLU A 8 32.26 22.80 -35.51
C GLU A 8 31.83 23.78 -34.40
N ILE A 9 32.19 25.06 -34.52
CA ILE A 9 31.76 26.12 -33.59
C ILE A 9 30.24 26.25 -33.58
N ASP A 10 29.60 26.30 -34.75
CA ASP A 10 28.15 26.43 -34.85
C ASP A 10 27.41 25.18 -34.36
N GLN A 11 28.00 24.00 -34.50
CA GLN A 11 27.47 22.77 -33.89
C GLN A 11 27.56 22.82 -32.36
N ILE A 12 28.70 23.27 -31.81
CA ILE A 12 28.86 23.43 -30.35
C ILE A 12 27.88 24.46 -29.79
N ARG A 13 27.69 25.61 -30.46
CA ARG A 13 26.71 26.62 -30.05
C ARG A 13 25.28 26.08 -30.00
N ARG A 14 24.87 25.29 -31.01
CA ARG A 14 23.57 24.62 -31.00
C ARG A 14 23.42 23.65 -29.83
N ASN A 15 24.48 22.90 -29.51
CA ASN A 15 24.48 21.98 -28.37
C ASN A 15 24.47 22.71 -27.02
N LEU A 16 25.18 23.83 -26.90
CA LEU A 16 25.15 24.71 -25.74
C LEU A 16 23.74 25.20 -25.46
N GLY A 17 23.02 25.69 -26.49
CA GLY A 17 21.63 26.13 -26.33
C GLY A 17 20.71 25.02 -25.79
N LYS A 18 20.88 23.77 -26.25
CA LYS A 18 20.12 22.62 -25.72
C LYS A 18 20.44 22.32 -24.26
N LEU A 19 21.72 22.35 -23.89
CA LEU A 19 22.16 22.10 -22.51
C LEU A 19 21.70 23.20 -21.55
N GLU A 20 21.70 24.46 -21.99
CA GLU A 20 21.19 25.59 -21.22
C GLU A 20 19.67 25.47 -20.99
N GLN A 21 18.92 25.07 -22.02
CA GLN A 21 17.50 24.78 -21.88
C GLN A 21 17.26 23.65 -20.87
N GLN A 22 17.98 22.53 -21.00
CA GLN A 22 17.86 21.42 -20.05
C GLN A 22 18.18 21.84 -18.62
N LYS A 23 19.21 22.68 -18.42
CA LYS A 23 19.53 23.22 -17.10
C LYS A 23 18.38 24.07 -16.54
N ALA A 24 17.79 24.95 -17.36
CA ALA A 24 16.67 25.79 -16.94
C ALA A 24 15.46 24.96 -16.51
N GLU A 25 15.09 23.94 -17.31
CA GLU A 25 14.00 23.02 -16.99
C GLU A 25 14.23 22.28 -15.67
N ARG A 26 15.46 21.80 -15.42
CA ARG A 26 15.79 21.12 -14.16
C ARG A 26 15.78 22.05 -12.97
N THR A 27 16.29 23.26 -13.13
CA THR A 27 16.25 24.29 -12.07
C THR A 27 14.81 24.58 -11.68
N GLN A 28 13.90 24.67 -12.66
CA GLN A 28 12.47 24.82 -12.41
C GLN A 28 11.90 23.61 -11.66
N ARG A 29 12.18 22.38 -12.12
CA ARG A 29 11.73 21.15 -11.43
C ARG A 29 12.21 21.08 -9.98
N ILE A 30 13.46 21.44 -9.69
CA ILE A 30 13.99 21.52 -8.33
C ILE A 30 13.20 22.53 -7.50
N GLY A 31 12.89 23.70 -8.07
CA GLY A 31 12.04 24.71 -7.44
C GLY A 31 10.65 24.17 -7.08
N ASP A 32 9.99 23.52 -8.04
CA ASP A 32 8.65 22.93 -7.86
C ASP A 32 8.66 21.84 -6.78
N LEU A 33 9.65 20.93 -6.81
CA LEU A 33 9.82 19.89 -5.81
C LEU A 33 10.09 20.48 -4.42
N THR A 34 10.93 21.50 -4.32
CA THR A 34 11.21 22.19 -3.06
C THR A 34 9.95 22.85 -2.48
N GLN A 35 9.11 23.42 -3.34
CA GLN A 35 7.82 23.98 -2.91
C GLN A 35 6.89 22.88 -2.39
N LYS A 36 6.80 21.73 -3.07
CA LYS A 36 6.04 20.57 -2.59
C LYS A 36 6.55 20.06 -1.25
N THR A 37 7.87 19.98 -1.05
CA THR A 37 8.46 19.61 0.25
C THR A 37 7.99 20.54 1.35
N LYS A 38 8.05 21.86 1.14
CA LYS A 38 7.56 22.84 2.14
C LYS A 38 6.08 22.65 2.47
N GLN A 39 5.25 22.37 1.46
CA GLN A 39 3.83 22.10 1.67
C GLN A 39 3.63 20.84 2.52
N ILE A 40 4.31 19.74 2.21
CA ILE A 40 4.22 18.49 2.97
C ILE A 40 4.75 18.66 4.40
N GLU A 41 5.84 19.40 4.59
CA GLU A 41 6.34 19.72 5.93
C GLU A 41 5.30 20.48 6.77
N THR A 42 4.60 21.44 6.17
CA THR A 42 3.54 22.17 6.88
C THR A 42 2.36 21.28 7.24
N THR A 43 1.95 20.36 6.35
CA THR A 43 0.86 19.42 6.65
C THR A 43 1.27 18.39 7.70
N ILE A 44 2.51 17.90 7.67
CA ILE A 44 3.04 17.00 8.71
C ILE A 44 3.00 17.68 10.08
N ARG A 45 3.48 18.92 10.19
CA ARG A 45 3.45 19.65 11.48
C ARG A 45 2.03 19.85 12.00
N ALA A 46 1.08 20.15 11.12
CA ALA A 46 -0.32 20.29 11.51
C ALA A 46 -0.89 18.94 12.00
N LEU A 47 -0.59 17.84 11.31
CA LEU A 47 -1.00 16.50 11.73
C LEU A 47 -0.33 16.07 13.03
N GLU A 48 0.95 16.38 13.25
CA GLU A 48 1.64 16.10 14.52
C GLU A 48 0.98 16.81 15.69
N GLN A 49 0.53 18.05 15.51
CA GLN A 49 -0.24 18.79 16.51
C GLN A 49 -1.63 18.16 16.74
N GLU A 50 -2.35 17.77 15.68
CA GLU A 50 -3.63 17.05 15.79
C GLU A 50 -3.44 15.73 16.56
N MET A 51 -2.39 14.98 16.25
CA MET A 51 -2.08 13.71 16.91
C MET A 51 -1.75 13.90 18.39
N ALA A 52 -1.00 14.95 18.76
CA ALA A 52 -0.75 15.29 20.16
C ALA A 52 -2.05 15.60 20.91
N ALA A 53 -2.96 16.37 20.30
CA ALA A 53 -4.26 16.68 20.88
C ALA A 53 -5.14 15.44 21.06
N ARG A 54 -5.24 14.58 20.03
CA ARG A 54 -5.99 13.31 20.10
C ARG A 54 -5.42 12.34 21.12
N LYS A 55 -4.10 12.30 21.29
CA LYS A 55 -3.46 11.49 22.32
C LYS A 55 -3.87 11.95 23.72
N GLN A 56 -3.97 13.26 23.93
CA GLN A 56 -4.48 13.81 25.18
C GLN A 56 -5.96 13.48 25.38
N GLU A 57 -6.79 13.63 24.35
CA GLU A 57 -8.21 13.27 24.39
C GLU A 57 -8.44 11.79 24.75
N LEU A 58 -7.62 10.89 24.17
CA LEU A 58 -7.61 9.47 24.54
C LEU A 58 -7.21 9.26 26.00
N ALA A 59 -6.20 9.97 26.51
CA ALA A 59 -5.78 9.85 27.90
C ALA A 59 -6.91 10.30 28.84
N ASP A 60 -7.54 11.44 28.55
CA ASP A 60 -8.64 12.00 29.32
C ASP A 60 -9.86 11.06 29.32
N ALA A 61 -10.23 10.50 28.16
CA ALA A 61 -11.32 9.53 28.04
C ALA A 61 -11.06 8.24 28.83
N ASN A 62 -9.82 7.72 28.81
CA ASN A 62 -9.47 6.55 29.63
C ASN A 62 -9.52 6.87 31.13
N THR A 63 -9.11 8.07 31.55
CA THR A 63 -9.26 8.51 32.95
C THR A 63 -10.73 8.61 33.34
N GLN A 64 -11.59 9.15 32.49
CA GLN A 64 -13.03 9.21 32.74
C GLN A 64 -13.67 7.82 32.85
N LEU A 65 -13.29 6.87 31.98
CA LEU A 65 -13.76 5.49 32.06
C LEU A 65 -13.33 4.81 33.37
N ALA A 66 -12.10 5.04 33.83
CA ALA A 66 -11.64 4.52 35.11
C ALA A 66 -12.48 5.05 36.28
N VAL A 67 -12.75 6.36 36.29
CA VAL A 67 -13.62 6.99 37.31
C VAL A 67 -15.05 6.43 37.26
N GLU A 68 -15.63 6.24 36.08
CA GLU A 68 -16.97 5.67 35.95
C GLU A 68 -16.99 4.21 36.42
N ARG A 69 -15.95 3.42 36.12
CA ARG A 69 -15.82 2.04 36.60
C ARG A 69 -15.73 1.94 38.13
N ASP A 70 -15.00 2.85 38.76
CA ASP A 70 -14.90 2.92 40.23
C ASP A 70 -16.22 3.36 40.89
N ALA A 71 -17.11 4.02 40.14
CA ALA A 71 -18.42 4.49 40.60
C ALA A 71 -19.55 3.45 40.45
N GLU A 72 -19.24 2.15 40.40
CA GLU A 72 -20.24 1.09 40.24
C GLU A 72 -21.32 1.13 41.34
N PRO A 73 -22.62 1.23 40.98
CA PRO A 73 -23.70 1.19 41.95
C PRO A 73 -23.89 -0.21 42.58
N ALA A 74 -24.02 -0.27 43.91
CA ALA A 74 -24.12 -1.53 44.64
C ALA A 74 -25.38 -2.37 44.35
N PHE A 75 -26.53 -1.74 44.07
CA PHE A 75 -27.80 -2.47 43.86
C PHE A 75 -28.73 -1.84 42.82
N ILE A 76 -29.09 -0.55 42.93
CA ILE A 76 -30.04 0.10 42.01
C ILE A 76 -29.27 0.91 40.95
N GLY A 77 -29.67 0.81 39.69
CA GLY A 77 -29.11 1.61 38.58
C GLY A 77 -27.92 0.96 37.85
N LYS A 78 -27.63 -0.31 38.13
CA LYS A 78 -26.52 -1.06 37.52
C LYS A 78 -26.60 -1.11 35.99
N ASP A 79 -27.78 -1.29 35.42
CA ASP A 79 -27.95 -1.35 33.96
C ASP A 79 -27.69 0.00 33.28
N ALA A 80 -28.12 1.10 33.92
CA ALA A 80 -27.81 2.44 33.41
C ALA A 80 -26.31 2.76 33.49
N TRP A 81 -25.63 2.28 34.54
CA TRP A 81 -24.17 2.38 34.65
C TRP A 81 -23.46 1.52 33.59
N ARG A 82 -23.86 0.25 33.41
CA ARG A 82 -23.31 -0.64 32.37
C ARG A 82 -23.40 0.00 30.98
N ASN A 83 -24.53 0.63 30.66
CA ASN A 83 -24.71 1.33 29.39
C ASN A 83 -23.74 2.51 29.25
N ARG A 84 -23.55 3.34 30.31
CA ARG A 84 -22.58 4.45 30.25
C ARG A 84 -21.15 3.98 30.09
N VAL A 85 -20.75 2.92 30.80
CA VAL A 85 -19.43 2.30 30.67
C VAL A 85 -19.23 1.76 29.26
N ALA A 86 -20.22 1.05 28.70
CA ALA A 86 -20.17 0.55 27.33
C ALA A 86 -20.08 1.68 26.29
N ASP A 87 -20.84 2.77 26.47
CA ASP A 87 -20.78 3.95 25.60
C ASP A 87 -19.40 4.62 25.63
N GLN A 88 -18.79 4.74 26.82
CA GLN A 88 -17.45 5.29 26.99
C GLN A 88 -16.37 4.38 26.39
N GLU A 89 -16.49 3.07 26.56
CA GLU A 89 -15.60 2.07 25.94
C GLU A 89 -15.67 2.15 24.41
N GLN A 90 -16.87 2.24 23.85
CA GLN A 90 -17.08 2.41 22.42
C GLN A 90 -16.51 3.74 21.91
N HIS A 91 -16.66 4.82 22.68
CA HIS A 91 -16.09 6.12 22.33
C HIS A 91 -14.54 6.07 22.31
N ILE A 92 -13.91 5.44 23.30
CA ILE A 92 -12.46 5.24 23.34
C ILE A 92 -11.99 4.42 22.13
N GLU A 93 -12.72 3.37 21.76
CA GLU A 93 -12.37 2.54 20.61
C GLU A 93 -12.45 3.35 19.30
N ASN A 94 -13.47 4.18 19.14
CA ASN A 94 -13.58 5.11 18.01
C ASN A 94 -12.40 6.11 17.97
N LEU A 95 -12.00 6.67 19.12
CA LEU A 95 -10.84 7.56 19.21
C LEU A 95 -9.54 6.83 18.86
N ARG A 96 -9.35 5.57 19.29
CA ARG A 96 -8.19 4.75 18.94
C ARG A 96 -8.13 4.47 17.45
N ASN A 97 -9.24 4.09 16.84
CA ASN A 97 -9.33 3.81 15.41
C ASN A 97 -8.99 5.05 14.58
N THR A 98 -9.55 6.21 14.94
CA THR A 98 -9.23 7.46 14.24
C THR A 98 -7.78 7.91 14.47
N PHE A 99 -7.22 7.70 15.66
CA PHE A 99 -5.81 7.96 15.93
C PHE A 99 -4.90 7.08 15.05
N ALA A 100 -5.15 5.78 14.97
CA ALA A 100 -4.39 4.85 14.14
C ALA A 100 -4.46 5.22 12.64
N GLN A 101 -5.63 5.61 12.14
CA GLN A 101 -5.80 6.10 10.77
C GLN A 101 -4.96 7.35 10.51
N ARG A 102 -4.98 8.32 11.43
CA ARG A 102 -4.19 9.57 11.30
C ARG A 102 -2.69 9.31 11.40
N GLU A 103 -2.27 8.38 12.25
CA GLU A 103 -0.88 7.95 12.35
C GLU A 103 -0.38 7.33 11.04
N ALA A 104 -1.19 6.49 10.40
CA ALA A 104 -0.87 5.91 9.10
C ALA A 104 -0.69 7.00 8.01
N VAL A 105 -1.58 8.00 7.97
CA VAL A 105 -1.48 9.14 7.05
C VAL A 105 -0.19 9.94 7.29
N LEU A 106 0.15 10.20 8.55
CA LEU A 106 1.36 10.93 8.92
C LEU A 106 2.62 10.16 8.49
N ASN A 107 2.66 8.84 8.70
CA ASN A 107 3.76 7.99 8.24
C ASN A 107 3.89 7.99 6.72
N GLN A 108 2.76 7.92 5.99
CA GLN A 108 2.77 8.03 4.53
C GLN A 108 3.35 9.37 4.06
N MET A 109 2.94 10.49 4.66
CA MET A 109 3.49 11.80 4.29
C MET A 109 4.99 11.92 4.56
N ARG A 110 5.50 11.31 5.63
CA ARG A 110 6.95 11.24 5.91
C ARG A 110 7.70 10.46 4.84
N ILE A 111 7.12 9.34 4.38
CA ILE A 111 7.66 8.56 3.26
C ILE A 111 7.69 9.41 1.99
N ASP A 112 6.58 10.06 1.64
CA ASP A 112 6.49 10.91 0.45
C ASP A 112 7.52 12.05 0.48
N MET A 113 7.71 12.69 1.64
CA MET A 113 8.72 13.72 1.84
C MET A 113 10.13 13.20 1.60
N SER A 114 10.46 12.00 2.11
CA SER A 114 11.75 11.36 1.87
C SER A 114 11.97 11.02 0.39
N ALA A 115 10.93 10.55 -0.31
CA ALA A 115 10.97 10.24 -1.72
C ALA A 115 11.22 11.51 -2.56
N ILE A 116 10.54 12.61 -2.24
CA ILE A 116 10.80 13.91 -2.88
C ILE A 116 12.22 14.40 -2.59
N GLY A 117 12.74 14.20 -1.38
CA GLY A 117 14.13 14.51 -1.04
C GLY A 117 15.14 13.82 -1.97
N VAL A 118 14.93 12.52 -2.22
CA VAL A 118 15.75 11.75 -3.18
C VAL A 118 15.60 12.29 -4.60
N GLN A 119 14.39 12.68 -5.02
CA GLN A 119 14.18 13.29 -6.34
C GLN A 119 14.92 14.63 -6.48
N ILE A 120 14.86 15.50 -5.47
CA ILE A 120 15.58 16.77 -5.45
C ILE A 120 17.08 16.52 -5.57
N GLN A 121 17.64 15.59 -4.79
CA GLN A 121 19.06 15.25 -4.85
C GLN A 121 19.45 14.71 -6.23
N THR A 122 18.59 13.89 -6.83
CA THR A 122 18.81 13.35 -8.18
C THR A 122 18.84 14.47 -9.21
N GLU A 123 17.86 15.38 -9.18
CA GLU A 123 17.81 16.53 -10.09
C GLU A 123 19.00 17.49 -9.89
N GLN A 124 19.42 17.74 -8.64
CA GLN A 124 20.62 18.53 -8.33
C GLN A 124 21.89 17.89 -8.90
N SER A 125 22.05 16.58 -8.75
CA SER A 125 23.19 15.86 -9.32
C SER A 125 23.20 15.95 -10.86
N GLN A 126 22.04 15.78 -11.51
CA GLN A 126 21.90 15.91 -12.96
C GLN A 126 22.17 17.34 -13.43
N SER A 127 21.72 18.36 -12.69
CA SER A 127 22.06 19.76 -12.96
C SER A 127 23.57 19.99 -12.88
N SER A 128 24.24 19.43 -11.88
CA SER A 128 25.70 19.57 -11.72
C SER A 128 26.49 18.93 -12.88
N LEU A 129 25.97 17.82 -13.45
CA LEU A 129 26.57 17.18 -14.62
C LEU A 129 26.40 18.06 -15.87
N ILE A 130 25.22 18.65 -16.05
CA ILE A 130 24.98 19.60 -17.16
C ILE A 130 25.89 20.82 -17.04
N ASP A 131 26.11 21.34 -15.83
CA ASP A 131 27.04 22.45 -15.61
C ASP A 131 28.47 22.13 -16.03
N ARG A 132 28.93 20.90 -15.77
CA ARG A 132 30.24 20.43 -16.24
C ARG A 132 30.27 20.35 -17.77
N TRP A 133 29.25 19.76 -18.40
CA TRP A 133 29.18 19.68 -19.86
C TRP A 133 29.09 21.06 -20.53
N LEU A 134 28.38 22.02 -19.92
CA LEU A 134 28.34 23.40 -20.38
C LEU A 134 29.71 24.06 -20.27
N ALA A 135 30.43 23.87 -19.17
CA ALA A 135 31.78 24.40 -19.00
C ALA A 135 32.75 23.82 -20.03
N ASP A 136 32.72 22.50 -20.24
CA ASP A 136 33.54 21.81 -21.23
C ASP A 136 33.23 22.27 -22.66
N ALA A 137 31.95 22.39 -23.01
CA ALA A 137 31.53 22.84 -24.34
C ALA A 137 31.93 24.30 -24.60
N ARG A 138 31.79 25.19 -23.61
CA ARG A 138 32.26 26.59 -23.70
C ARG A 138 33.78 26.67 -23.81
N SER A 139 34.52 25.81 -23.11
CA SER A 139 35.97 25.72 -23.23
C SER A 139 36.38 25.31 -24.63
N ARG A 140 35.77 24.25 -25.18
CA ARG A 140 36.02 23.79 -26.56
C ARG A 140 35.67 24.84 -27.60
N GLU A 141 34.55 25.55 -27.43
CA GLU A 141 34.16 26.65 -28.30
C GLU A 141 35.23 27.74 -28.34
N ARG A 142 35.75 28.16 -27.17
CA ARG A 142 36.81 29.17 -27.09
C ARG A 142 38.09 28.70 -27.80
N THR A 143 38.51 27.45 -27.60
CA THR A 143 39.69 26.89 -28.27
C THR A 143 39.52 26.92 -29.79
N LEU A 144 38.37 26.47 -30.30
CA LEU A 144 38.09 26.49 -31.73
C LEU A 144 38.00 27.91 -32.29
N GLN A 145 37.44 28.86 -31.53
CA GLN A 145 37.42 30.27 -31.92
C GLN A 145 38.84 30.85 -32.01
N THR A 146 39.72 30.53 -31.07
CA THR A 146 41.13 30.97 -31.14
C THR A 146 41.86 30.35 -32.32
N GLU A 147 41.66 29.04 -32.57
CA GLU A 147 42.24 28.35 -33.74
C GLU A 147 41.72 28.95 -35.06
N ALA A 148 40.42 29.25 -35.14
CA ALA A 148 39.83 29.88 -36.31
C ALA A 148 40.40 31.30 -36.52
N ALA A 149 40.53 32.12 -35.47
CA ALA A 149 41.11 33.45 -35.57
C ALA A 149 42.59 33.42 -36.01
N ASP A 150 43.36 32.43 -35.56
CA ASP A 150 44.75 32.25 -35.99
C ASP A 150 44.84 31.79 -37.46
N LEU A 151 43.94 30.91 -37.90
CA LEU A 151 43.82 30.51 -39.30
C LEU A 151 43.41 31.70 -40.18
N ASP A 152 42.45 32.52 -39.73
CA ASP A 152 42.00 33.72 -40.43
C ASP A 152 43.13 34.74 -40.57
N LYS A 153 43.93 34.98 -39.52
CA LYS A 153 45.14 35.81 -39.60
C LYS A 153 46.16 35.26 -40.60
N ARG A 154 46.38 33.94 -40.65
CA ARG A 154 47.30 33.31 -41.61
C ARG A 154 46.79 33.45 -43.05
N LEU A 155 45.48 33.34 -43.26
CA LEU A 155 44.84 33.52 -44.57
C LEU A 155 44.80 35.00 -44.99
N GLY A 156 44.62 35.91 -44.03
CA GLY A 156 44.57 37.37 -44.23
C GLY A 156 45.93 38.02 -44.43
N ALA A 157 46.99 37.52 -43.77
CA ALA A 157 48.37 37.98 -43.97
C ALA A 157 48.95 37.57 -45.36
N GLY A 158 48.26 36.69 -46.08
CA GLY A 158 48.65 36.18 -47.40
C GLY A 158 47.83 36.72 -48.57
N ARG A 159 46.94 37.70 -48.38
CA ARG A 159 46.19 38.30 -49.51
C ARG A 159 47.04 39.34 -50.24
N ALA A 160 48.07 38.89 -50.94
CA ALA A 160 48.57 39.64 -52.09
C ALA A 160 47.40 39.75 -53.08
N ILE A 161 47.15 40.96 -53.60
CA ILE A 161 46.25 41.16 -54.72
C ILE A 161 46.92 40.52 -55.93
N HIS A 162 46.80 39.20 -56.06
CA HIS A 162 47.12 38.49 -57.26
C HIS A 162 45.85 38.54 -58.11
N THR A 163 45.90 39.28 -59.21
CA THR A 163 44.93 39.11 -60.28
C THR A 163 45.09 37.67 -60.77
N PRO A 164 44.11 36.78 -60.55
CA PRO A 164 44.24 35.39 -60.92
C PRO A 164 44.48 35.32 -62.43
N SER A 165 45.48 34.53 -62.83
CA SER A 165 45.64 34.15 -64.22
C SER A 165 44.36 33.46 -64.71
N ILE A 166 44.07 33.52 -66.01
CA ILE A 166 42.92 32.80 -66.59
C ILE A 166 42.95 31.31 -66.22
N ALA A 167 44.15 30.72 -66.12
CA ALA A 167 44.33 29.34 -65.67
C ALA A 167 43.95 29.13 -64.19
N ASP A 168 44.22 30.12 -63.32
CA ASP A 168 43.81 30.06 -61.90
C ASP A 168 42.30 30.22 -61.76
N ALA A 169 41.69 31.07 -62.59
CA ALA A 169 40.24 31.24 -62.63
C ALA A 169 39.52 29.97 -63.12
N GLU A 170 40.09 29.27 -64.11
CA GLU A 170 39.59 27.97 -64.57
C GLU A 170 39.73 26.88 -63.50
N HIS A 171 40.86 26.85 -62.77
CA HIS A 171 41.07 25.93 -61.66
C HIS A 171 40.07 26.16 -60.52
N VAL A 172 39.87 27.42 -60.13
CA VAL A 172 38.89 27.80 -59.10
C VAL A 172 37.46 27.47 -59.54
N LEU A 173 37.13 27.66 -60.82
CA LEU A 173 35.82 27.29 -61.36
C LEU A 173 35.60 25.77 -61.32
N ALA A 174 36.64 24.98 -61.62
CA ALA A 174 36.61 23.53 -61.48
C ALA A 174 36.45 23.08 -60.02
N GLU A 175 37.14 23.75 -59.07
CA GLU A 175 36.96 23.52 -57.63
C GLU A 175 35.52 23.84 -57.17
N TYR A 176 34.93 24.95 -57.63
CA TYR A 176 33.53 25.28 -57.35
C TYR A 176 32.56 24.26 -57.94
N GLN A 177 32.83 23.75 -59.14
CA GLN A 177 32.02 22.69 -59.75
C GLN A 177 32.13 21.39 -58.95
N ASN A 178 33.32 21.02 -58.49
CA ASN A 178 33.53 19.85 -57.64
C ASN A 178 32.85 20.01 -56.27
N ALA A 179 32.99 21.16 -55.61
CA ALA A 179 32.31 21.45 -54.35
C ALA A 179 30.77 21.41 -54.50
N ARG A 180 30.26 21.91 -55.63
CA ARG A 180 28.84 21.82 -55.97
C ARG A 180 28.38 20.37 -56.14
N MET A 181 29.17 19.53 -56.80
CA MET A 181 28.88 18.09 -56.92
C MET A 181 28.89 17.39 -55.55
N GLU A 182 29.87 17.70 -54.69
CA GLU A 182 29.94 17.14 -53.34
C GLU A 182 28.72 17.54 -52.47
N ILE A 183 28.28 18.80 -52.56
CA ILE A 183 27.07 19.26 -51.87
C ILE A 183 25.83 18.52 -52.38
N LEU A 184 25.70 18.32 -53.69
CA LEU A 184 24.59 17.56 -54.26
C LEU A 184 24.59 16.10 -53.79
N GLU A 185 25.76 15.46 -53.72
CA GLU A 185 25.89 14.11 -53.16
C GLU A 185 25.50 14.06 -51.67
N ARG A 186 25.93 15.05 -50.86
CA ARG A 186 25.54 15.14 -49.45
C ARG A 186 24.04 15.32 -49.29
N ILE A 187 23.41 16.13 -50.14
CA ILE A 187 21.95 16.30 -50.16
C ILE A 187 21.25 14.97 -50.47
N GLU A 188 21.74 14.19 -51.44
CA GLU A 188 21.16 12.88 -51.75
C GLU A 188 21.34 11.88 -50.61
N ARG A 189 22.51 11.85 -49.95
CA ARG A 189 22.73 11.02 -48.74
C ARG A 189 21.77 11.39 -47.61
N ILE A 190 21.58 12.69 -47.36
CA ILE A 190 20.62 13.16 -46.34
C ILE A 190 19.19 12.76 -46.71
N LYS A 191 18.80 12.84 -47.99
CA LYS A 191 17.48 12.39 -48.44
C LYS A 191 17.28 10.88 -48.22
N THR A 192 18.29 10.06 -48.49
CA THR A 192 18.22 8.61 -48.23
C THR A 192 18.11 8.32 -46.72
N ASP A 193 18.86 9.05 -45.89
CA ASP A 193 18.81 8.90 -44.43
C ASP A 193 17.45 9.33 -43.86
N ILE A 194 16.85 10.40 -44.40
CA ILE A 194 15.49 10.82 -44.02
C ILE A 194 14.46 9.74 -44.36
N ARG A 195 14.59 9.06 -45.52
CA ARG A 195 13.69 7.97 -45.89
C ARG A 195 13.86 6.78 -44.95
N ARG A 196 15.10 6.37 -44.68
CA ARG A 196 15.41 5.30 -43.73
C ARG A 196 14.88 5.60 -42.33
N ASN A 197 15.10 6.80 -41.82
CA ASN A 197 14.58 7.20 -40.50
C ASN A 197 13.05 7.20 -40.46
N LYS A 198 12.36 7.52 -41.56
CA LYS A 198 10.89 7.41 -41.63
C LYS A 198 10.43 5.96 -41.58
N GLU A 199 11.12 5.05 -42.27
CA GLU A 199 10.83 3.61 -42.23
C GLU A 199 11.10 3.03 -40.83
N GLU A 200 12.24 3.37 -40.21
CA GLU A 200 12.58 2.95 -38.84
C GLU A 200 11.57 3.49 -37.82
N ASN A 201 11.16 4.76 -37.92
CA ASN A 201 10.11 5.32 -37.06
C ASN A 201 8.75 4.63 -37.27
N ALA A 202 8.40 4.27 -38.50
CA ALA A 202 7.17 3.51 -38.77
C ALA A 202 7.22 2.11 -38.14
N HIS A 203 8.38 1.44 -38.19
CA HIS A 203 8.60 0.16 -37.52
C HIS A 203 8.51 0.27 -36.00
N ILE A 204 9.12 1.31 -35.40
CA ILE A 204 9.05 1.56 -33.95
C ILE A 204 7.60 1.80 -33.53
N LEU A 205 6.85 2.64 -34.25
CA LEU A 205 5.44 2.90 -33.96
C LEU A 205 4.58 1.64 -34.07
N ALA A 206 4.81 0.81 -35.09
CA ALA A 206 4.13 -0.47 -35.23
C ALA A 206 4.45 -1.42 -34.06
N ARG A 207 5.70 -1.47 -33.61
CA ARG A 207 6.12 -2.28 -32.47
C ARG A 207 5.52 -1.79 -31.15
N LEU A 208 5.48 -0.47 -30.93
CA LEU A 208 4.84 0.11 -29.75
C LEU A 208 3.34 -0.18 -29.72
N LYS A 209 2.66 -0.10 -30.86
CA LYS A 209 1.24 -0.47 -30.95
C LYS A 209 1.02 -1.96 -30.63
N GLN A 210 1.88 -2.84 -31.14
CA GLN A 210 1.83 -4.26 -30.80
C GLN A 210 2.01 -4.51 -29.29
N ILE A 211 2.98 -3.83 -28.66
CA ILE A 211 3.20 -3.94 -27.21
C ILE A 211 1.98 -3.45 -26.43
N ASP A 212 1.33 -2.38 -26.88
CA ASP A 212 0.11 -1.87 -26.24
C ASP A 212 -1.05 -2.88 -26.34
N ASP A 213 -1.22 -3.52 -27.51
CA ASP A 213 -2.21 -4.57 -27.71
C ASP A 213 -1.91 -5.82 -26.88
N GLU A 214 -0.63 -6.20 -26.73
CA GLU A 214 -0.19 -7.31 -25.86
C GLU A 214 -0.43 -6.99 -24.38
N ARG A 215 -0.17 -5.76 -23.94
CA ARG A 215 -0.46 -5.31 -22.57
C ARG A 215 -1.96 -5.36 -22.26
N LYS A 216 -2.81 -4.84 -23.13
CA LYS A 216 -4.27 -4.91 -22.95
C LYS A 216 -4.78 -6.35 -22.84
N LYS A 217 -4.19 -7.27 -23.61
CA LYS A 217 -4.51 -8.70 -23.48
C LYS A 217 -4.07 -9.27 -22.14
N MET A 218 -2.84 -8.96 -21.70
CA MET A 218 -2.35 -9.37 -20.37
C MET A 218 -3.22 -8.81 -19.23
N ASP A 219 -3.64 -7.54 -19.31
CA ASP A 219 -4.54 -6.94 -18.31
C ASP A 219 -5.87 -7.70 -18.25
N GLY A 220 -6.44 -8.07 -19.40
CA GLY A 220 -7.63 -8.91 -19.47
C GLY A 220 -7.42 -10.31 -18.85
N PHE A 221 -6.26 -10.93 -19.10
CA PHE A 221 -5.91 -12.21 -18.47
C PHE A 221 -5.77 -12.08 -16.95
N VAL A 222 -5.09 -11.04 -16.45
CA VAL A 222 -4.92 -10.79 -15.02
C VAL A 222 -6.27 -10.57 -14.35
N GLN A 223 -7.16 -9.75 -14.94
CA GLN A 223 -8.51 -9.55 -14.42
C GLN A 223 -9.30 -10.87 -14.40
N SER A 224 -9.24 -11.67 -15.46
CA SER A 224 -9.93 -12.96 -15.50
C SER A 224 -9.40 -13.95 -14.46
N ALA A 225 -8.08 -13.98 -14.25
CA ALA A 225 -7.45 -14.83 -13.24
C ALA A 225 -7.79 -14.38 -11.81
N GLN A 226 -7.88 -13.06 -11.58
CA GLN A 226 -8.31 -12.51 -10.31
C GLN A 226 -9.76 -12.88 -10.00
N VAL A 227 -10.67 -12.78 -10.98
CA VAL A 227 -12.08 -13.21 -10.81
C VAL A 227 -12.18 -14.72 -10.57
N ALA A 228 -11.40 -15.54 -11.28
CA ALA A 228 -11.38 -16.98 -11.05
C ALA A 228 -10.85 -17.35 -9.65
N ALA A 229 -9.81 -16.65 -9.18
CA ALA A 229 -9.24 -16.86 -7.86
C ALA A 229 -10.19 -16.41 -6.73
N THR A 230 -10.88 -15.29 -6.89
CA THR A 230 -11.86 -14.80 -5.90
C THR A 230 -13.05 -15.76 -5.81
N GLN A 231 -13.59 -16.20 -6.96
CA GLN A 231 -14.70 -17.16 -7.00
C GLN A 231 -14.31 -18.51 -6.38
N GLY A 232 -13.11 -19.02 -6.70
CA GLY A 232 -12.61 -20.28 -6.12
C GLY A 232 -12.40 -20.19 -4.61
N PHE A 233 -11.91 -19.05 -4.11
CA PHE A 233 -11.77 -18.79 -2.68
C PHE A 233 -13.13 -18.73 -1.97
N GLU A 234 -14.09 -17.99 -2.53
CA GLU A 234 -15.45 -17.92 -1.98
C GLU A 234 -16.14 -19.29 -1.93
N GLU A 235 -15.96 -20.10 -2.98
CA GLU A 235 -16.54 -21.44 -3.03
C GLU A 235 -15.89 -22.39 -2.00
N ALA A 236 -14.57 -22.32 -1.83
CA ALA A 236 -13.85 -23.06 -0.80
C ALA A 236 -14.28 -22.65 0.62
N MET A 237 -14.45 -21.35 0.88
CA MET A 237 -14.94 -20.83 2.17
C MET A 237 -16.38 -21.26 2.43
N ARG A 238 -17.24 -21.27 1.41
CA ARG A 238 -18.62 -21.76 1.52
C ARG A 238 -18.66 -23.25 1.87
N GLN A 239 -17.79 -24.06 1.26
CA GLN A 239 -17.66 -25.49 1.60
C GLN A 239 -17.14 -25.71 3.03
N LEU A 240 -16.15 -24.93 3.47
CA LEU A 240 -15.63 -25.01 4.83
C LEU A 240 -16.70 -24.66 5.88
N ALA A 241 -17.46 -23.59 5.64
CA ALA A 241 -18.58 -23.20 6.49
C ALA A 241 -19.66 -24.29 6.57
N ALA A 242 -19.99 -24.92 5.43
CA ALA A 242 -20.93 -26.05 5.39
C ALA A 242 -20.41 -27.26 6.18
N ARG A 243 -19.13 -27.62 6.05
CA ARG A 243 -18.52 -28.72 6.84
C ARG A 243 -18.51 -28.43 8.33
N ARG A 244 -18.19 -27.20 8.74
CA ARG A 244 -18.22 -26.79 10.15
C ARG A 244 -19.63 -26.88 10.74
N ARG A 245 -20.65 -26.42 10.00
CA ARG A 245 -22.05 -26.56 10.42
C ARG A 245 -22.46 -28.02 10.58
N ALA A 246 -22.10 -28.88 9.63
CA ALA A 246 -22.40 -30.31 9.72
C ALA A 246 -21.72 -30.97 10.92
N ALA A 247 -20.46 -30.62 11.22
CA ALA A 247 -19.75 -31.13 12.38
C ALA A 247 -20.41 -30.71 13.71
N VAL A 248 -20.85 -29.45 13.81
CA VAL A 248 -21.57 -28.96 15.00
C VAL A 248 -22.90 -29.69 15.18
N ILE A 249 -23.68 -29.86 14.11
CA ILE A 249 -24.95 -30.60 14.16
C ILE A 249 -24.71 -32.03 14.65
N HIS A 250 -23.69 -32.71 14.09
CA HIS A 250 -23.36 -34.08 14.49
C HIS A 250 -22.95 -34.16 15.97
N HIS A 251 -22.12 -33.23 16.44
CA HIS A 251 -21.71 -33.20 17.85
C HIS A 251 -22.90 -32.95 18.79
N VAL A 252 -23.82 -32.05 18.42
CA VAL A 252 -25.04 -31.81 19.19
C VAL A 252 -25.93 -33.07 19.23
N GLU A 253 -26.08 -33.77 18.10
CA GLU A 253 -26.83 -35.04 18.05
C GLU A 253 -26.20 -36.12 18.94
N GLU A 254 -24.86 -36.23 18.95
CA GLU A 254 -24.14 -37.17 19.82
C GLU A 254 -24.37 -36.84 21.30
N VAL A 255 -24.17 -35.58 21.70
CA VAL A 255 -24.34 -35.13 23.09
C VAL A 255 -25.78 -35.34 23.55
N LEU A 256 -26.76 -34.95 22.73
CA LEU A 256 -28.17 -35.15 23.05
C LEU A 256 -28.53 -36.65 23.12
N GLY A 257 -27.97 -37.47 22.24
CA GLY A 257 -28.18 -38.92 22.26
C GLY A 257 -27.55 -39.61 23.48
N GLU A 258 -26.38 -39.14 23.94
CA GLU A 258 -25.75 -39.63 25.18
C GLU A 258 -26.52 -39.17 26.42
N LEU A 259 -27.01 -37.93 26.43
CA LEU A 259 -27.90 -37.41 27.47
C LEU A 259 -29.20 -38.20 27.54
N GLU A 260 -29.84 -38.51 26.41
CA GLU A 260 -31.06 -39.31 26.36
C GLU A 260 -30.82 -40.72 26.93
N LYS A 261 -29.70 -41.36 26.57
CA LYS A 261 -29.30 -42.65 27.17
C LYS A 261 -29.08 -42.54 28.67
N SER A 262 -28.40 -41.49 29.13
CA SER A 262 -28.17 -41.25 30.55
C SER A 262 -29.49 -41.05 31.32
N LEU A 263 -30.41 -40.22 30.79
CA LEU A 263 -31.75 -40.02 31.34
C LEU A 263 -32.55 -41.33 31.39
N SER A 264 -32.53 -42.12 30.33
CA SER A 264 -33.19 -43.43 30.32
C SER A 264 -32.61 -44.39 31.37
N SER A 265 -31.30 -44.28 31.65
CA SER A 265 -30.66 -45.07 32.70
C SER A 265 -31.08 -44.63 34.11
N VAL A 266 -31.35 -43.34 34.32
CA VAL A 266 -31.85 -42.83 35.60
C VAL A 266 -33.24 -43.40 35.92
N ASP A 267 -34.11 -43.50 34.91
CA ASP A 267 -35.42 -44.13 35.08
C ASP A 267 -35.31 -45.59 35.52
N VAL A 268 -34.40 -46.36 34.91
CA VAL A 268 -34.22 -47.79 35.21
C VAL A 268 -33.48 -48.02 36.53
N VAL A 269 -32.47 -47.21 36.86
CA VAL A 269 -31.59 -47.44 38.01
C VAL A 269 -32.14 -46.81 39.30
N PHE A 270 -32.82 -45.67 39.21
CA PHE A 270 -33.27 -44.93 40.39
C PHE A 270 -34.79 -44.88 40.50
N VAL A 271 -35.50 -44.50 39.42
CA VAL A 271 -36.94 -44.23 39.49
C VAL A 271 -37.75 -45.53 39.64
N GLU A 272 -37.47 -46.55 38.83
CA GLU A 272 -38.24 -47.80 38.85
C GLU A 272 -38.00 -48.62 40.13
N PRO A 273 -36.77 -48.72 40.66
CA PRO A 273 -36.52 -49.31 41.98
C PRO A 273 -37.17 -48.52 43.12
N ALA A 274 -37.16 -47.19 43.08
CA ALA A 274 -37.84 -46.36 44.07
C ALA A 274 -39.38 -46.52 44.00
N ARG A 275 -39.95 -46.53 42.79
CA ARG A 275 -41.39 -46.73 42.55
C ARG A 275 -41.85 -48.10 43.03
N SER A 276 -41.07 -49.15 42.75
CA SER A 276 -41.36 -50.51 43.20
C SER A 276 -41.15 -50.71 44.70
N ALA A 277 -40.23 -49.97 45.34
CA ALA A 277 -40.11 -49.92 46.79
C ALA A 277 -41.31 -49.20 47.45
N MET A 278 -41.79 -48.10 46.86
CA MET A 278 -42.96 -47.37 47.35
C MET A 278 -44.26 -48.17 47.20
N LEU A 279 -44.44 -48.90 46.11
CA LEU A 279 -45.62 -49.75 45.89
C LEU A 279 -45.66 -51.00 46.79
N LYS A 280 -44.50 -51.43 47.32
CA LYS A 280 -44.41 -52.56 48.27
C LYS A 280 -44.53 -52.13 49.73
N ALA A 281 -44.50 -50.83 50.01
CA ALA A 281 -44.65 -50.28 51.35
C ALA A 281 -46.15 -50.08 51.66
N ASP A 282 -46.79 -51.11 52.20
CA ASP A 282 -48.05 -50.92 52.92
C ASP A 282 -47.74 -50.25 54.27
N GLU A 283 -48.31 -49.06 54.45
CA GLU A 283 -48.28 -48.14 55.61
C GLU A 283 -47.33 -46.92 55.54
N PRO A 284 -47.82 -45.71 55.87
CA PRO A 284 -47.05 -44.47 55.80
C PRO A 284 -46.12 -44.38 57.01
N THR A 285 -44.93 -44.94 56.91
CA THR A 285 -43.90 -44.75 57.94
C THR A 285 -43.12 -43.48 57.65
N GLY A 286 -43.20 -42.50 58.57
CA GLY A 286 -42.42 -41.25 58.56
C GLY A 286 -40.88 -41.43 58.56
N SER A 287 -40.41 -42.67 58.49
CA SER A 287 -39.01 -43.08 58.43
C SER A 287 -38.38 -42.84 57.05
N ILE A 288 -39.08 -43.15 55.96
CA ILE A 288 -38.50 -43.04 54.60
C ILE A 288 -38.37 -41.57 54.18
N ALA A 289 -39.39 -40.74 54.49
CA ALA A 289 -39.35 -39.31 54.21
C ALA A 289 -38.28 -38.57 55.04
N ALA A 290 -37.90 -39.11 56.21
CA ALA A 290 -36.80 -38.61 57.02
C ALA A 290 -35.44 -39.03 56.44
N ALA A 291 -35.30 -40.28 56.01
CA ALA A 291 -34.08 -40.78 55.36
C ALA A 291 -33.79 -40.07 54.02
N VAL A 292 -34.82 -39.79 53.23
CA VAL A 292 -34.68 -39.03 51.97
C VAL A 292 -34.27 -37.59 52.23
N ARG A 293 -34.82 -36.94 53.28
CA ARG A 293 -34.39 -35.60 53.69
C ARG A 293 -32.95 -35.59 54.19
N GLU A 294 -32.56 -36.54 55.04
CA GLU A 294 -31.20 -36.66 55.53
C GLU A 294 -30.18 -36.91 54.40
N HIS A 295 -30.56 -37.68 53.39
CA HIS A 295 -29.72 -37.87 52.21
C HIS A 295 -29.69 -36.62 51.30
N ALA A 296 -30.80 -35.91 51.14
CA ALA A 296 -30.83 -34.64 50.41
C ALA A 296 -29.93 -33.59 51.10
N ASP A 297 -30.01 -33.46 52.42
CA ASP A 297 -29.17 -32.55 53.22
C ASP A 297 -27.66 -32.89 53.12
N LYS A 298 -27.32 -34.16 52.85
CA LYS A 298 -25.93 -34.61 52.62
C LYS A 298 -25.44 -34.35 51.19
N VAL A 299 -26.33 -34.36 50.21
CA VAL A 299 -26.00 -34.19 48.78
C VAL A 299 -25.97 -32.71 48.39
N GLU A 300 -26.81 -31.88 49.00
CA GLU A 300 -26.87 -30.43 48.78
C GLU A 300 -25.50 -29.73 48.87
N PRO A 301 -24.66 -29.92 49.92
CA PRO A 301 -23.35 -29.29 49.97
C PRO A 301 -22.36 -29.82 48.93
N ILE A 302 -22.52 -31.07 48.46
CA ILE A 302 -21.66 -31.66 47.42
C ILE A 302 -22.01 -31.06 46.06
N VAL A 303 -23.30 -30.95 45.74
CA VAL A 303 -23.76 -30.32 44.50
C VAL A 303 -23.40 -28.84 44.48
N GLN A 304 -23.54 -28.15 45.61
CA GLN A 304 -23.17 -26.75 45.73
C GLN A 304 -21.66 -26.53 45.60
N GLY A 305 -20.83 -27.40 46.21
CA GLY A 305 -19.38 -27.36 46.03
C GLY A 305 -18.95 -27.63 44.58
N LEU A 306 -19.55 -28.62 43.91
CA LEU A 306 -19.30 -28.89 42.49
C LEU A 306 -19.74 -27.73 41.59
N PHE A 307 -20.84 -27.06 41.93
CA PHE A 307 -21.30 -25.88 41.19
C PHE A 307 -20.32 -24.72 41.35
N GLU A 308 -19.88 -24.42 42.58
CA GLU A 308 -18.90 -23.36 42.86
C GLU A 308 -17.52 -23.64 42.22
N GLU A 309 -17.12 -24.91 42.10
CA GLU A 309 -15.88 -25.29 41.42
C GLU A 309 -15.98 -25.18 39.89
N LEU A 310 -17.12 -25.57 39.30
CA LEU A 310 -17.29 -25.62 37.84
C LEU A 310 -17.80 -24.32 37.22
N GLU A 311 -18.49 -23.47 37.98
CA GLU A 311 -19.02 -22.18 37.54
C GLU A 311 -17.94 -21.24 36.97
N PRO A 312 -16.77 -21.02 37.61
CA PRO A 312 -15.73 -20.16 37.04
C PRO A 312 -15.14 -20.72 35.74
N ASP A 313 -14.96 -22.04 35.65
CA ASP A 313 -14.45 -22.69 34.43
C ASP A 313 -15.46 -22.62 33.28
N LEU A 314 -16.75 -22.80 33.56
CA LEU A 314 -17.83 -22.66 32.57
C LEU A 314 -17.97 -21.21 32.08
N LEU A 315 -17.90 -20.23 33.00
CA LEU A 315 -17.90 -18.81 32.64
C LEU A 315 -16.68 -18.42 31.82
N GLN A 316 -15.51 -18.99 32.12
CA GLN A 316 -14.29 -18.76 31.34
C GLN A 316 -14.40 -19.38 29.94
N GLN A 317 -14.97 -20.57 29.81
CA GLN A 317 -15.22 -21.21 28.52
C GLN A 317 -16.24 -20.41 27.68
N ASP A 318 -17.30 -19.89 28.29
CA ASP A 318 -18.29 -19.05 27.62
C ASP A 318 -17.68 -17.72 27.15
N ALA A 319 -16.85 -17.08 27.99
CA ALA A 319 -16.10 -15.89 27.62
C ALA A 319 -15.13 -16.14 26.45
N MET A 320 -14.43 -17.28 26.46
CA MET A 320 -13.52 -17.68 25.39
C MET A 320 -14.29 -17.92 24.07
N MET A 321 -15.43 -18.61 24.13
CA MET A 321 -16.29 -18.83 22.96
C MET A 321 -16.85 -17.52 22.41
N GLY A 322 -17.24 -16.59 23.27
CA GLY A 322 -17.67 -15.24 22.88
C GLY A 322 -16.55 -14.39 22.27
N GLN A 323 -15.29 -14.59 22.69
CA GLN A 323 -14.13 -13.94 22.05
C GLN A 323 -13.84 -14.53 20.67
N VAL A 324 -13.84 -15.87 20.55
CA VAL A 324 -13.66 -16.55 19.27
C VAL A 324 -14.74 -16.14 18.27
N GLN A 325 -16.00 -16.04 18.71
CA GLN A 325 -17.09 -15.58 17.87
C GLN A 325 -16.87 -14.15 17.38
N ARG A 326 -16.48 -13.21 18.26
CA ARG A 326 -16.17 -11.83 17.84
C ARG A 326 -15.02 -11.77 16.85
N GLU A 327 -13.93 -12.45 17.11
CA GLU A 327 -12.74 -12.40 16.24
C GLU A 327 -13.00 -13.06 14.87
N PHE A 328 -13.67 -14.22 14.82
CA PHE A 328 -13.84 -14.98 13.58
C PHE A 328 -15.13 -14.70 12.82
N CYS A 329 -16.22 -14.36 13.50
CA CYS A 329 -17.51 -14.11 12.86
C CYS A 329 -17.73 -12.63 12.57
N ASP A 330 -17.23 -11.72 13.42
CA ASP A 330 -17.53 -10.30 13.28
C ASP A 330 -16.34 -9.55 12.65
N VAL A 331 -15.13 -9.77 13.16
CA VAL A 331 -13.94 -9.01 12.73
C VAL A 331 -13.30 -9.59 11.46
N ALA A 332 -13.12 -10.90 11.37
CA ALA A 332 -12.44 -11.53 10.23
C ALA A 332 -13.09 -11.25 8.86
N PRO A 333 -14.44 -11.26 8.70
CA PRO A 333 -15.05 -10.94 7.41
C PRO A 333 -14.85 -9.49 6.97
N GLU A 334 -14.77 -8.55 7.92
CA GLU A 334 -14.46 -7.14 7.61
C GLU A 334 -12.97 -6.95 7.31
N ALA A 335 -12.08 -7.58 8.07
CA ALA A 335 -10.65 -7.55 7.80
C ALA A 335 -10.31 -8.15 6.43
N CYS A 336 -10.95 -9.26 6.04
CA CYS A 336 -10.81 -9.84 4.70
C CYS A 336 -11.36 -8.93 3.60
N ARG A 337 -12.50 -8.26 3.82
CA ARG A 337 -13.03 -7.28 2.86
C ARG A 337 -12.11 -6.07 2.69
N ASN A 338 -11.52 -5.58 3.78
CA ASN A 338 -10.61 -4.43 3.77
C ASN A 338 -9.24 -4.75 3.15
N ALA A 339 -8.76 -5.99 3.25
CA ALA A 339 -7.50 -6.41 2.64
C ALA A 339 -7.61 -6.66 1.12
N TRP A 340 -8.83 -6.75 0.58
CA TRP A 340 -9.11 -7.07 -0.83
C TRP A 340 -9.76 -5.90 -1.60
N ALA A 341 -10.00 -4.77 -0.94
CA ALA A 341 -10.32 -3.47 -1.54
C ALA A 341 -9.03 -2.67 -1.76
#